data_AF-A0A945Z0Y5-F1
#
_entry.id   AF-A0A945Z0Y5-F1
#
_cell.length_a   1.000
_cell.length_b   1.000
_cell.length_c   1.000
_cell.angle_alpha   90.00
_cell.angle_beta   90.00
_cell.angle_gamma   90.00
#
_symmetry.space_group_name_H-M   'P 1'
#
loop_
_entity.id
_entity.type
_entity.pdbx_description
1 polymer ?
#
loop_
_entity_poly.entity_id
_entity_poly.type
_entity_poly.pdbx_seq_one_letter_code
_entity_poly.pdbx_strand_id
1 'polypeptide(L)' 'MEIGKTYDVVFSTGLYEIEYENSVKCIKKTPKSYRVERVGGTTRLIGQDSILELKEVVGS' A
#
# COMPACT_ATOMS: atom_id res chain seq x y z
N MET A 1 6.35 3.93 2.28
CA MET A 1 6.69 2.50 2.30
C MET A 1 8.13 2.30 1.90
N GLU A 2 8.78 1.32 2.52
CA GLU A 2 10.10 0.81 2.12
C GLU A 2 9.96 -0.49 1.33
N ILE A 3 10.79 -0.67 0.30
CA ILE A 3 10.76 -1.87 -0.54
C ILE A 3 11.15 -3.09 0.31
N GLY A 4 10.37 -4.17 0.21
CA GLY A 4 10.58 -5.42 0.93
C GLY A 4 9.80 -5.53 2.24
N LYS A 5 9.28 -4.41 2.77
CA LYS A 5 8.47 -4.39 3.99
C LYS A 5 6.97 -4.57 3.71
N THR A 6 6.25 -5.00 4.74
CA THR A 6 4.80 -5.27 4.69
C THR A 6 4.03 -4.19 5.45
N TYR A 7 2.92 -3.75 4.88
CA TYR A 7 2.11 -2.67 5.42
C TYR A 7 0.61 -3.00 5.36
N ASP A 8 -0.14 -2.43 6.29
CA ASP A 8 -1.57 -2.18 6.17
C ASP A 8 -1.76 -0.74 5.72
N VAL A 9 -2.58 -0.52 4.70
CA VAL A 9 -2.67 0.75 3.98
C VAL A 9 -4.12 1.12 3.78
N VAL A 10 -4.46 2.35 4.14
CA VAL A 10 -5.75 2.97 3.84
C VAL A 10 -5.53 4.07 2.84
N PHE A 11 -6.26 4.07 1.73
CA PHE A 11 -6.10 5.07 0.67
C PHE A 11 -7.41 5.37 -0.04
N SER A 12 -7.52 6.59 -0.56
CA SER A 12 -8.66 7.00 -1.36
C SER A 12 -8.49 6.64 -2.84
N THR A 13 -9.54 6.13 -3.47
CA THR A 13 -9.55 5.84 -4.92
C THR A 13 -10.54 6.69 -5.71
N GLY A 14 -11.29 7.54 -5.01
CA GLY A 14 -12.22 8.50 -5.61
C GLY A 14 -12.62 9.58 -4.60
N LEU A 15 -13.61 10.40 -4.97
CA LEU A 15 -14.09 11.52 -4.15
C LEU A 15 -14.65 11.08 -2.78
N TYR A 16 -15.08 9.83 -2.64
CA TYR A 16 -15.65 9.30 -1.39
C TYR A 16 -15.33 7.82 -1.12
N GLU A 17 -14.46 7.21 -1.93
CA GLU A 17 -14.13 5.78 -1.81
C GLU A 17 -12.82 5.62 -1.07
N ILE A 18 -12.89 4.94 0.08
CA ILE A 18 -11.75 4.55 0.90
C ILE A 18 -11.56 3.04 0.74
N GLU A 19 -10.37 2.63 0.33
CA GLU A 19 -9.99 1.23 0.22
C GLU A 19 -8.93 0.87 1.27
N TYR A 20 -8.92 -0.42 1.61
CA TYR A 20 -8.04 -1.01 2.62
C TYR A 20 -7.25 -2.14 1.99
N GLU A 21 -5.93 -2.07 2.09
CA GLU A 21 -5.02 -3.10 1.63
C GLU A 21 -4.21 -3.58 2.83
N ASN A 22 -4.53 -4.79 3.30
CA ASN A 22 -3.88 -5.38 4.47
C ASN A 22 -2.77 -6.34 4.06
N SER A 23 -1.68 -6.34 4.83
CA SER A 23 -0.52 -7.23 4.65
C SER A 23 0.05 -7.20 3.23
N VAL A 24 0.17 -6.01 2.66
CA VAL A 24 0.74 -5.83 1.32
C VAL A 24 2.23 -5.49 1.38
N LYS A 25 3.02 -6.20 0.58
CA LYS A 25 4.46 -6.00 0.50
C LYS A 25 4.79 -4.93 -0.52
N CYS A 26 5.56 -3.90 -0.14
CA CYS A 26 6.03 -2.92 -1.12
C CYS A 26 7.11 -3.54 -2.00
N ILE A 27 6.87 -3.61 -3.31
CA ILE A 27 7.81 -4.19 -4.28
C ILE A 27 8.51 -3.13 -5.13
N LYS A 28 7.92 -1.93 -5.25
CA LYS A 28 8.51 -0.83 -6.01
C LYS A 28 8.08 0.51 -5.44
N LYS A 29 9.00 1.47 -5.39
CA LYS A 29 8.75 2.86 -5.05
C LYS A 29 9.01 3.74 -6.27
N THR A 30 8.06 4.62 -6.59
CA THR A 30 8.22 5.70 -7.57
C THR A 30 7.98 7.04 -6.86
N PRO A 31 8.32 8.19 -7.49
CA PRO A 31 8.16 9.49 -6.85
C PRO A 31 6.74 9.79 -6.37
N LYS A 32 5.71 9.30 -7.06
CA LYS A 32 4.29 9.59 -6.76
C LYS A 32 3.45 8.37 -6.41
N SER A 33 4.01 7.16 -6.45
CA SER A 33 3.25 5.95 -6.13
C SER A 33 4.11 4.81 -5.61
N TYR A 34 3.47 3.88 -4.92
CA TYR A 34 4.02 2.61 -4.49
C TYR A 34 3.35 1.49 -5.27
N ARG A 35 4.13 0.50 -5.71
CA ARG A 35 3.58 -0.78 -6.16
C ARG A 35 3.70 -1.76 -5.02
N VAL A 36 2.56 -2.32 -4.62
CA VAL A 36 2.47 -3.30 -3.56
C VAL A 36 2.00 -4.63 -4.14
N GLU A 37 2.43 -5.72 -3.51
CA GLU A 37 2.04 -7.08 -3.82
C GLU A 37 1.23 -7.64 -2.66
N ARG A 38 0.08 -8.23 -2.97
CA ARG A 38 -0.75 -8.95 -2.01
C ARG A 38 -0.24 -10.37 -1.82
N VAL A 39 -0.64 -11.01 -0.72
CA VAL A 39 -0.31 -12.42 -0.44
C VAL A 39 -0.68 -13.37 -1.59
N GLY A 40 -1.71 -13.05 -2.38
CA GLY A 40 -2.11 -13.83 -3.57
C GLY A 40 -1.31 -13.57 -4.84
N GLY A 41 -0.20 -12.82 -4.79
CA GLY A 41 0.65 -12.51 -5.95
C GLY A 41 0.08 -11.44 -6.90
N THR A 42 -1.12 -10.91 -6.63
CA THR A 42 -1.64 -9.75 -7.37
C THR A 42 -0.96 -8.47 -6.91
N THR A 43 -0.75 -7.53 -7.83
CA THR A 43 -0.13 -6.24 -7.52
C THR A 43 -1.13 -5.09 -7.62
N ARG A 44 -0.98 -4.08 -6.76
CA ARG A 44 -1.78 -2.85 -6.73
C ARG A 44 -0.85 -1.64 -6.79
N LEU A 45 -1.27 -0.60 -7.50
CA LEU A 45 -0.62 0.70 -7.48
C LEU A 45 -1.35 1.62 -6.50
N ILE A 46 -0.63 2.24 -5.58
CA ILE A 46 -1.16 3.16 -4.58
C ILE A 46 -0.46 4.51 -4.75
N GLY A 47 -1.23 5.57 -5.02
CA GLY A 47 -0.72 6.94 -5.08
C GLY A 47 -0.30 7.44 -3.70
N GLN A 48 0.82 8.13 -3.57
CA GLN A 48 1.29 8.60 -2.26
C GLN A 48 0.32 9.62 -1.66
N ASP A 49 -0.17 10.55 -2.48
CA ASP A 49 -1.13 11.59 -2.07
C ASP A 49 -2.51 11.04 -1.70
N SER A 50 -2.80 9.79 -2.08
CA SER A 50 -4.06 9.12 -1.76
C SER A 50 -4.02 8.37 -0.43
N ILE A 51 -2.83 8.19 0.18
CA ILE A 51 -2.69 7.42 1.43
C ILE A 51 -3.22 8.24 2.60
N LEU A 52 -4.21 7.69 3.29
CA LEU A 52 -4.80 8.25 4.50
C LEU A 52 -4.12 7.70 5.75
N GLU A 53 -3.78 6.40 5.74
CA GLU A 53 -3.08 5.73 6.84
C GLU A 53 -2.11 4.68 6.31
N LEU A 54 -0.95 4.57 6.96
CA LEU A 54 0.08 3.59 6.65
C LEU A 54 0.65 3.00 7.93
N LYS A 55 0.44 1.70 8.14
CA LYS A 55 0.94 0.98 9.31
C LYS A 55 1.88 -0.14 8.87
N GLU A 56 3.10 -0.14 9.37
CA GLU A 56 4.03 -1.25 9.14
C GLU A 56 3.60 -2.48 9.94
N VAL A 57 3.46 -3.61 9.25
CA VAL A 57 3.18 -4.91 9.89
C VAL A 57 4.52 -5.55 10.21
N VAL A 58 5.01 -5.31 11.41
CA VAL A 58 6.19 -6.00 11.93
C VAL A 58 5.71 -7.34 12.45
N GLY A 59 6.04 -8.43 11.75
CA GLY A 59 5.83 -9.77 12.27
C GLY A 59 6.66 -9.93 13.54
N SER A 60 5.99 -9.93 14.69
CA SER A 60 6.55 -10.19 16.01
C SER A 60 6.91 -11.66 16.20
#